data_AF-A0A8T3NCP3-F1
#
_entry.id   AF-A0A8T3NCP3-F1
#
_cell.length_a   1.000
_cell.length_b   1.000
_cell.length_c   1.000
_cell.angle_alpha   90.00
_cell.angle_beta   90.00
_cell.angle_gamma   90.00
#
_symmetry.space_group_name_H-M   'P 1'
#
loop_
_entity.id
_entity.type
_entity.pdbx_description
1 polymer ?
#
loop_
_entity_poly.entity_id
_entity_poly.type
_entity_poly.pdbx_seq_one_letter_code
_entity_poly.pdbx_strand_id
1 'polypeptide(L)'
;MHILVSFCNITRPGRPALGMLDPTTSEFRLVQLPPGLLRGAGLTGLAASERHVYAATQATNVTLRGRRPGRCELLVFDRANLRLVNRYLFRLATDVHSLWWAGETLYAVSTGADEVVQLRLRDAAVISESVFWRPAPTGPRADLHHLNAVHGRGDALLVVGFGQRNGGPWSSAQDGFVVDATRGERLASGLRHPHSLTLVDEQIVCCESRGWAVQVVGGQRVGGLAGYTRGLCVVGRELFVGTSVGRRISRSTGHSAGPTVPATPGRCAISRLSTERFALEETIDLGAYGREIYDLLPLERVGSWPLVSRITPRDWLRAAIADAAWMLARRLGKDPAPSRR
;
A
#
# COMPACT_ATOMS: atom_id res chain seq x y z
N MET A 1 -2.57 -15.02 -14.93
CA MET A 1 -2.51 -14.28 -13.64
C MET A 1 -2.55 -12.79 -13.95
N HIS A 2 -3.00 -11.94 -13.04
CA HIS A 2 -2.98 -10.48 -13.17
C HIS A 2 -2.35 -9.86 -11.92
N ILE A 3 -2.01 -8.58 -11.97
CA ILE A 3 -1.46 -7.83 -10.83
C ILE A 3 -2.41 -6.68 -10.50
N LEU A 4 -2.97 -6.72 -9.30
CA LEU A 4 -3.73 -5.60 -8.73
C LEU A 4 -2.74 -4.55 -8.22
N VAL A 5 -2.93 -3.32 -8.66
CA VAL A 5 -2.05 -2.17 -8.37
C VAL A 5 -2.84 -1.18 -7.54
N SER A 6 -2.38 -0.87 -6.31
CA SER A 6 -2.98 0.20 -5.51
C SER A 6 -2.31 1.55 -5.77
N PHE A 7 -3.11 2.61 -5.75
CA PHE A 7 -2.62 3.98 -5.80
C PHE A 7 -2.94 4.73 -4.51
N CYS A 8 -1.95 5.47 -4.01
CA CYS A 8 -2.08 6.31 -2.81
C CYS A 8 -2.05 7.82 -3.14
N ASN A 9 -2.26 8.64 -2.13
CA ASN A 9 -2.21 10.12 -2.22
C ASN A 9 -3.08 10.69 -3.33
N ILE A 10 -4.26 10.10 -3.50
CA ILE A 10 -5.25 10.61 -4.43
C ILE A 10 -5.58 12.06 -4.05
N THR A 11 -5.47 12.95 -5.03
CA THR A 11 -5.64 14.40 -4.79
C THR A 11 -7.00 14.91 -5.24
N ARG A 12 -7.76 14.11 -5.98
CA ARG A 12 -9.06 14.47 -6.56
C ARG A 12 -10.02 13.29 -6.47
N PRO A 13 -11.27 13.49 -6.03
CA PRO A 13 -12.32 12.48 -6.12
C PRO A 13 -12.41 11.94 -7.55
N GLY A 14 -12.56 10.62 -7.70
CA GLY A 14 -12.67 9.97 -9.01
C GLY A 14 -11.35 9.53 -9.63
N ARG A 15 -10.17 9.86 -9.06
CA ARG A 15 -8.91 9.20 -9.48
C ARG A 15 -9.00 7.71 -9.15
N PRO A 16 -8.39 6.85 -9.98
CA PRO A 16 -8.35 5.43 -9.69
C PRO A 16 -7.51 5.20 -8.43
N ALA A 17 -8.00 4.33 -7.55
CA ALA A 17 -7.23 3.81 -6.43
C ALA A 17 -6.75 2.39 -6.64
N LEU A 18 -7.32 1.70 -7.63
CA LEU A 18 -6.95 0.37 -8.05
C LEU A 18 -6.85 0.35 -9.59
N GLY A 19 -5.89 -0.41 -10.08
CA GLY A 19 -5.82 -0.84 -11.47
C GLY A 19 -5.38 -2.29 -11.57
N MET A 20 -5.54 -2.86 -12.74
CA MET A 20 -5.21 -4.24 -13.06
C MET A 20 -4.22 -4.25 -14.21
N LEU A 21 -3.06 -4.84 -13.99
CA LEU A 21 -2.05 -5.10 -15.00
C LEU A 21 -2.13 -6.56 -15.44
N ASP A 22 -2.19 -6.80 -16.74
CA ASP A 22 -1.87 -8.09 -17.33
C ASP A 22 -0.34 -8.18 -17.53
N PRO A 23 0.36 -9.07 -16.80
CA PRO A 23 1.82 -9.18 -16.87
C PRO A 23 2.33 -9.72 -18.21
N THR A 24 1.49 -10.40 -19.00
CA THR A 24 1.87 -10.98 -20.29
C THR A 24 1.74 -9.97 -21.41
N THR A 25 0.68 -9.16 -21.42
CA THR A 25 0.40 -8.20 -22.49
C THR A 25 0.82 -6.76 -22.15
N SER A 26 1.19 -6.51 -20.90
CA SER A 26 1.39 -5.18 -20.33
C SER A 26 0.14 -4.29 -20.38
N GLU A 27 -1.04 -4.85 -20.68
CA GLU A 27 -2.30 -4.10 -20.72
C GLU A 27 -2.68 -3.65 -19.29
N PHE A 28 -2.93 -2.35 -19.14
CA PHE A 28 -3.38 -1.78 -17.88
C PHE A 28 -4.83 -1.30 -17.98
N ARG A 29 -5.66 -1.75 -17.04
CA ARG A 29 -7.08 -1.37 -16.92
C ARG A 29 -7.37 -0.84 -15.54
N LEU A 30 -8.34 0.05 -15.44
CA LEU A 30 -8.75 0.64 -14.17
C LEU A 30 -9.83 -0.20 -13.53
N VAL A 31 -9.72 -0.39 -12.22
CA VAL A 31 -10.73 -1.09 -11.43
C VAL A 31 -11.74 -0.07 -10.92
N GLN A 32 -13.00 -0.19 -11.35
CA GLN A 32 -14.06 0.73 -10.96
C GLN A 32 -14.60 0.36 -9.57
N LEU A 33 -14.28 1.20 -8.59
CA LEU A 33 -14.82 1.08 -7.24
C LEU A 33 -16.17 1.81 -7.10
N PRO A 34 -17.02 1.40 -6.14
CA PRO A 34 -18.25 2.10 -5.83
C PRO A 34 -18.01 3.61 -5.58
N PRO A 35 -18.83 4.51 -6.17
CA PRO A 35 -18.70 5.95 -5.96
C PRO A 35 -18.75 6.32 -4.47
N GLY A 36 -17.91 7.27 -4.05
CA GLY A 36 -17.87 7.75 -2.67
C GLY A 36 -17.22 6.80 -1.65
N LEU A 37 -16.76 5.61 -2.06
CA LEU A 37 -16.13 4.64 -1.16
C LEU A 37 -14.89 5.21 -0.46
N LEU A 38 -14.00 5.82 -1.25
CA LEU A 38 -12.67 6.23 -0.80
C LEU A 38 -12.56 7.68 -0.35
N ARG A 39 -13.51 8.55 -0.71
CA ARG A 39 -13.55 9.95 -0.22
C ARG A 39 -12.23 10.71 -0.40
N GLY A 40 -11.55 10.48 -1.53
CA GLY A 40 -10.24 11.06 -1.83
C GLY A 40 -9.05 10.41 -1.11
N ALA A 41 -9.26 9.38 -0.29
CA ALA A 41 -8.20 8.50 0.19
C ALA A 41 -7.70 7.60 -0.94
N GLY A 42 -6.40 7.32 -0.94
CA GLY A 42 -5.88 6.22 -1.72
C GLY A 42 -5.96 4.89 -0.98
N LEU A 43 -5.47 3.84 -1.63
CA LEU A 43 -5.30 2.52 -1.03
C LEU A 43 -3.81 2.24 -0.90
N THR A 44 -3.45 1.62 0.22
CA THR A 44 -2.07 1.26 0.54
C THR A 44 -1.91 -0.25 0.47
N GLY A 45 -2.09 -0.95 1.58
CA GLY A 45 -1.87 -2.39 1.69
C GLY A 45 -2.96 -3.21 1.00
N LEU A 46 -2.53 -4.26 0.31
CA LEU A 46 -3.38 -5.24 -0.36
C LEU A 46 -3.10 -6.65 0.16
N ALA A 47 -4.13 -7.46 0.30
CA ALA A 47 -4.01 -8.89 0.52
C ALA A 47 -5.21 -9.63 -0.08
N ALA A 48 -5.12 -10.94 -0.23
CA ALA A 48 -6.26 -11.74 -0.65
C ALA A 48 -6.30 -13.11 0.03
N SER A 49 -7.51 -13.58 0.24
CA SER A 49 -7.83 -14.98 0.52
C SER A 49 -8.43 -15.64 -0.72
N GLU A 50 -8.92 -16.87 -0.58
CA GLU A 50 -9.67 -17.52 -1.66
C GLU A 50 -10.98 -16.79 -1.99
N ARG A 51 -11.60 -16.16 -0.98
CA ARG A 51 -12.94 -15.56 -1.09
C ARG A 51 -12.93 -14.04 -1.14
N HIS A 52 -11.89 -13.41 -0.59
CA HIS A 52 -11.90 -11.96 -0.40
C HIS A 52 -10.63 -11.29 -0.89
N VAL A 53 -10.79 -10.02 -1.28
CA VAL A 53 -9.68 -9.07 -1.45
C VAL A 53 -9.79 -8.05 -0.34
N TYR A 54 -8.66 -7.77 0.29
CA TYR A 54 -8.51 -6.85 1.39
C TYR A 54 -7.73 -5.63 0.93
N ALA A 55 -8.22 -4.43 1.24
CA ALA A 55 -7.49 -3.19 0.95
C ALA A 55 -7.56 -2.23 2.13
N ALA A 56 -6.41 -1.69 2.54
CA ALA A 56 -6.34 -0.65 3.56
C ALA A 56 -6.49 0.74 2.93
N THR A 57 -7.34 1.58 3.52
CA THR A 57 -7.45 2.99 3.14
C THR A 57 -6.32 3.79 3.77
N GLN A 58 -5.77 4.72 2.99
CA GLN A 58 -4.79 5.67 3.49
C GLN A 58 -5.42 6.58 4.55
N ALA A 59 -4.71 6.84 5.65
CA ALA A 59 -5.14 7.82 6.63
C ALA A 59 -5.26 9.20 5.97
N THR A 60 -6.49 9.76 5.91
CA THR A 60 -6.69 11.10 5.37
C THR A 60 -6.43 12.15 6.46
N ASN A 61 -5.29 12.84 6.37
CA ASN A 61 -5.05 14.06 7.13
C ASN A 61 -5.79 15.23 6.45
N VAL A 62 -7.12 15.33 6.63
CA VAL A 62 -7.84 16.53 6.17
C VAL A 62 -7.54 17.67 7.14
N THR A 63 -6.57 18.49 6.75
CA THR A 63 -5.90 19.58 7.48
C THR A 63 -6.73 20.85 7.69
N LEU A 64 -8.06 20.77 7.72
CA LEU A 64 -8.88 21.93 8.10
C LEU A 64 -9.14 21.92 9.61
N ARG A 65 -8.30 22.65 10.36
CA ARG A 65 -8.47 23.06 11.78
C ARG A 65 -8.18 22.00 12.85
N GLY A 66 -6.93 21.52 12.92
CA GLY A 66 -6.38 20.95 14.17
C GLY A 66 -7.07 19.68 14.69
N ARG A 67 -7.52 18.77 13.82
CA ARG A 67 -8.20 17.54 14.22
C ARG A 67 -7.37 16.27 13.98
N ARG A 68 -7.68 15.31 14.86
CA ARG A 68 -7.14 13.95 15.03
C ARG A 68 -6.73 13.28 13.70
N PRO A 69 -5.63 12.48 13.71
CA PRO A 69 -5.21 11.71 12.54
C PRO A 69 -6.39 10.95 11.95
N GLY A 70 -6.48 10.97 10.61
CA GLY A 70 -7.50 10.24 9.87
C GLY A 70 -7.46 8.77 10.25
N ARG A 71 -8.63 8.16 10.48
CA ARG A 71 -8.70 6.73 10.76
C ARG A 71 -8.52 5.95 9.46
N CYS A 72 -7.72 4.90 9.49
CA CYS A 72 -7.64 3.91 8.43
C CYS A 72 -8.80 2.93 8.54
N GLU A 73 -9.21 2.39 7.41
CA GLU A 73 -10.26 1.37 7.32
C GLU A 73 -9.75 0.20 6.48
N LEU A 74 -10.20 -1.00 6.85
CA LEU A 74 -10.08 -2.19 6.03
C LEU A 74 -11.35 -2.31 5.18
N LEU A 75 -11.17 -2.33 3.86
CA LEU A 75 -12.21 -2.67 2.90
C LEU A 75 -12.09 -4.15 2.58
N VAL A 76 -13.20 -4.87 2.66
CA VAL A 76 -13.28 -6.29 2.30
C VAL A 76 -14.19 -6.43 1.10
N PHE A 77 -13.65 -6.94 0.02
CA PHE A 77 -14.37 -7.18 -1.23
C PHE A 77 -14.55 -8.68 -1.46
N ASP A 78 -15.69 -9.08 -1.99
CA ASP A 78 -15.86 -10.40 -2.60
C ASP A 78 -14.89 -10.54 -3.76
N ARG A 79 -14.08 -11.59 -3.78
CA ARG A 79 -13.03 -11.76 -4.79
C ARG A 79 -13.58 -12.08 -6.17
N ALA A 80 -14.77 -12.68 -6.29
CA ALA A 80 -15.31 -13.07 -7.58
C ALA A 80 -15.75 -11.83 -8.39
N ASN A 81 -16.35 -10.83 -7.74
CA ASN A 81 -16.95 -9.68 -8.44
C ASN A 81 -16.50 -8.31 -7.92
N LEU A 82 -15.62 -8.28 -6.92
CA LEU A 82 -15.13 -7.07 -6.26
C LEU A 82 -16.23 -6.21 -5.62
N ARG A 83 -17.38 -6.81 -5.26
CA ARG A 83 -18.40 -6.13 -4.47
C ARG A 83 -17.89 -5.94 -3.05
N LEU A 84 -18.02 -4.73 -2.51
CA LEU A 84 -17.72 -4.47 -1.10
C LEU A 84 -18.68 -5.27 -0.21
N VAL A 85 -18.14 -6.16 0.62
CA VAL A 85 -18.92 -7.00 1.55
C VAL A 85 -18.76 -6.58 3.00
N ASN A 86 -17.67 -5.92 3.36
CA ASN A 86 -17.49 -5.34 4.69
C ASN A 86 -16.57 -4.11 4.69
N ARG A 87 -16.72 -3.27 5.72
CA ARG A 87 -15.84 -2.16 6.06
C ARG A 87 -15.56 -2.21 7.55
N TYR A 88 -14.29 -2.27 7.91
CA TYR A 88 -13.87 -2.29 9.30
C TYR A 88 -13.00 -1.07 9.62
N LEU A 89 -13.34 -0.37 10.69
CA LEU A 89 -12.54 0.75 11.18
C LEU A 89 -11.50 0.20 12.15
N PHE A 90 -10.21 0.34 11.81
CA PHE A 90 -9.14 -0.11 12.69
C PHE A 90 -9.24 0.54 14.07
N ARG A 91 -9.16 -0.27 15.13
CA ARG A 91 -9.19 0.19 16.53
C ARG A 91 -7.79 0.46 17.05
N LEU A 92 -6.82 -0.35 16.64
CA LEU A 92 -5.43 -0.27 17.07
C LEU A 92 -4.53 0.28 15.97
N ALA A 93 -4.71 -0.17 14.73
CA ALA A 93 -3.83 0.20 13.63
C ALA A 93 -4.04 1.65 13.17
N THR A 94 -2.94 2.33 12.85
CA THR A 94 -2.89 3.71 12.37
C THR A 94 -1.95 3.82 11.19
N ASP A 95 -2.34 4.58 10.16
CA ASP A 95 -1.61 4.71 8.88
C ASP A 95 -1.16 3.33 8.35
N VAL A 96 -2.12 2.47 8.02
CA VAL A 96 -1.83 1.09 7.59
C VAL A 96 -1.14 1.10 6.23
N HIS A 97 0.04 0.49 6.14
CA HIS A 97 0.85 0.47 4.92
C HIS A 97 0.75 -0.84 4.15
N SER A 98 0.77 -1.98 4.82
CA SER A 98 0.79 -3.29 4.18
C SER A 98 -0.13 -4.27 4.87
N LEU A 99 -0.63 -5.25 4.11
CA LEU A 99 -1.46 -6.34 4.58
C LEU A 99 -0.85 -7.67 4.17
N TRP A 100 -1.01 -8.70 4.99
CA TRP A 100 -0.66 -10.07 4.63
C TRP A 100 -1.70 -11.05 5.17
N TRP A 101 -2.20 -11.94 4.31
CA TRP A 101 -3.18 -12.96 4.68
C TRP A 101 -2.50 -14.29 4.99
N ALA A 102 -2.76 -14.85 6.17
CA ALA A 102 -2.24 -16.14 6.62
C ALA A 102 -3.40 -16.99 7.18
N GLY A 103 -4.12 -17.66 6.27
CA GLY A 103 -5.16 -18.63 6.64
C GLY A 103 -6.44 -18.01 7.18
N GLU A 104 -6.48 -17.66 8.46
CA GLU A 104 -7.62 -16.99 9.13
C GLU A 104 -7.24 -15.62 9.72
N THR A 105 -5.95 -15.29 9.66
CA THR A 105 -5.39 -14.08 10.25
C THR A 105 -4.93 -13.14 9.16
N LEU A 106 -5.37 -11.89 9.23
CA LEU A 106 -4.85 -10.80 8.41
C LEU A 106 -3.89 -9.97 9.27
N TYR A 107 -2.63 -9.91 8.87
CA TYR A 107 -1.63 -9.04 9.49
C TYR A 107 -1.63 -7.69 8.78
N ALA A 108 -1.51 -6.62 9.55
CA ALA A 108 -1.48 -5.25 9.06
C ALA A 108 -0.28 -4.50 9.66
N VAL A 109 0.53 -3.87 8.81
CA VAL A 109 1.58 -2.95 9.27
C VAL A 109 0.93 -1.62 9.61
N SER A 110 0.95 -1.27 10.90
CA SER A 110 0.48 0.00 11.45
C SER A 110 1.67 0.96 11.60
N THR A 111 2.03 1.64 10.53
CA THR A 111 3.20 2.52 10.49
C THR A 111 3.10 3.67 11.49
N GLY A 112 1.92 4.25 11.64
CA GLY A 112 1.68 5.35 12.58
C GLY A 112 1.98 5.02 14.05
N ALA A 113 2.06 3.73 14.39
CA ALA A 113 2.28 3.24 15.75
C ALA A 113 3.51 2.31 15.89
N ASP A 114 4.23 2.03 14.81
CA ASP A 114 5.28 0.99 14.73
C ASP A 114 4.82 -0.38 15.26
N GLU A 115 3.74 -0.90 14.69
CA GLU A 115 3.20 -2.20 15.11
C GLU A 115 2.84 -3.06 13.92
N VAL A 116 2.94 -4.37 14.11
CA VAL A 116 2.16 -5.33 13.32
C VAL A 116 0.93 -5.67 14.14
N VAL A 117 -0.25 -5.41 13.58
CA VAL A 117 -1.54 -5.73 14.15
C VAL A 117 -2.07 -6.98 13.48
N GLN A 118 -2.53 -7.96 14.26
CA GLN A 118 -3.24 -9.12 13.74
C GLN A 118 -4.75 -8.92 13.87
N LEU A 119 -5.46 -9.28 12.81
CA LEU A 119 -6.91 -9.31 12.75
C LEU A 119 -7.34 -10.76 12.56
N ARG A 120 -8.23 -11.27 13.42
CA ARG A 120 -8.92 -12.54 13.14
C ARG A 120 -10.23 -12.24 12.44
N LEU A 121 -10.48 -12.96 11.36
CA LEU A 121 -11.67 -12.80 10.55
C LEU A 121 -12.55 -14.05 10.64
N ARG A 122 -13.86 -13.84 10.65
CA ARG A 122 -14.86 -14.87 10.34
C ARG A 122 -15.56 -14.41 9.08
N ASP A 123 -15.28 -15.09 7.96
CA ASP A 123 -15.69 -14.66 6.63
C ASP A 123 -15.18 -13.22 6.34
N ALA A 124 -16.06 -12.27 6.00
CA ALA A 124 -15.67 -10.88 5.78
C ALA A 124 -15.55 -10.06 7.08
N ALA A 125 -15.99 -10.58 8.23
CA ALA A 125 -16.10 -9.82 9.48
C ALA A 125 -14.84 -9.94 10.35
N VAL A 126 -14.28 -8.80 10.77
CA VAL A 126 -13.22 -8.77 11.78
C VAL A 126 -13.85 -9.03 13.16
N ILE A 127 -13.41 -10.11 13.81
CA ILE A 127 -13.91 -10.51 15.14
C ILE A 127 -12.95 -10.13 16.27
N SER A 128 -11.65 -9.99 15.98
CA SER A 128 -10.67 -9.50 16.95
C SER A 128 -9.56 -8.71 16.27
N GLU A 129 -8.95 -7.79 17.03
CA GLU A 129 -7.78 -7.01 16.63
C GLU A 129 -6.85 -6.93 17.84
N SER A 130 -5.58 -7.29 17.66
CA SER A 130 -4.56 -7.22 18.71
C SER A 130 -3.19 -6.88 18.13
N VAL A 131 -2.32 -6.29 18.93
CA VAL A 131 -0.92 -6.11 18.55
C VAL A 131 -0.25 -7.49 18.55
N PHE A 132 0.40 -7.84 17.45
CA PHE A 132 1.19 -9.06 17.30
C PHE A 132 2.66 -8.80 17.65
N TRP A 133 3.23 -7.74 17.09
CA TRP A 133 4.66 -7.45 17.25
C TRP A 133 4.97 -5.95 17.17
N ARG A 134 6.04 -5.53 17.85
CA ARG A 134 6.60 -4.17 17.81
C ARG A 134 8.13 -4.23 17.94
N PRO A 135 8.88 -3.34 17.28
CA PRO A 135 10.34 -3.28 17.43
C PRO A 135 10.76 -2.84 18.84
N ALA A 136 9.94 -1.99 19.50
CA ALA A 136 10.16 -1.53 20.87
C ALA A 136 8.90 -1.80 21.72
N PRO A 137 8.75 -2.99 22.33
CA PRO A 137 7.53 -3.38 23.04
C PRO A 137 7.13 -2.44 24.18
N THR A 138 8.11 -1.88 24.89
CA THR A 138 7.93 -0.94 26.00
C THR A 138 7.97 0.53 25.57
N GLY A 139 8.26 0.80 24.29
CA GLY A 139 8.37 2.14 23.72
C GLY A 139 7.00 2.77 23.39
N PRO A 140 6.97 4.07 23.09
CA PRO A 140 5.74 4.76 22.73
C PRO A 140 5.15 4.19 21.43
N ARG A 141 3.81 4.20 21.33
CA ARG A 141 3.07 3.79 20.13
C ARG A 141 3.06 4.95 19.14
N ALA A 142 4.16 5.09 18.40
CA ALA A 142 4.39 6.17 17.46
C ALA A 142 5.27 5.69 16.29
N ASP A 143 5.18 6.38 15.16
CA ASP A 143 6.04 6.21 13.98
C ASP A 143 7.49 6.63 14.31
N LEU A 144 8.29 5.70 14.85
CA LEU A 144 9.71 5.88 15.20
C LEU A 144 10.66 5.14 14.25
N HIS A 145 10.22 4.02 13.68
CA HIS A 145 10.98 3.15 12.79
C HIS A 145 10.41 3.11 11.36
N HIS A 146 9.19 3.61 11.17
CA HIS A 146 8.46 3.60 9.91
C HIS A 146 8.39 2.21 9.28
N LEU A 147 7.65 1.31 9.94
CA LEU A 147 7.37 0.00 9.38
C LEU A 147 6.60 0.16 8.07
N ASN A 148 6.96 -0.57 7.01
CA ASN A 148 6.34 -0.41 5.69
C ASN A 148 5.61 -1.65 5.20
N ALA A 149 6.22 -2.83 5.31
CA ALA A 149 5.65 -4.06 4.75
C ALA A 149 5.76 -5.27 5.67
N VAL A 150 4.82 -6.20 5.46
CA VAL A 150 4.75 -7.51 6.10
C VAL A 150 4.58 -8.60 5.04
N HIS A 151 5.22 -9.75 5.23
CA HIS A 151 5.12 -10.89 4.32
C HIS A 151 5.37 -12.20 5.08
N GLY A 152 4.74 -13.30 4.67
CA GLY A 152 4.96 -14.62 5.28
C GLY A 152 6.10 -15.41 4.62
N ARG A 153 6.90 -16.12 5.41
CA ARG A 153 7.88 -17.10 4.92
C ARG A 153 7.78 -18.37 5.77
N GLY A 154 7.05 -19.37 5.29
CA GLY A 154 6.72 -20.54 6.11
C GLY A 154 5.98 -20.13 7.38
N ASP A 155 6.58 -20.37 8.55
CA ASP A 155 6.07 -19.97 9.87
C ASP A 155 6.52 -18.56 10.33
N ALA A 156 7.45 -17.95 9.59
CA ALA A 156 7.99 -16.63 9.90
C ALA A 156 7.09 -15.52 9.34
N LEU A 157 6.97 -14.44 10.11
CA LEU A 157 6.37 -13.19 9.64
C LEU A 157 7.47 -12.16 9.48
N LEU A 158 7.82 -11.85 8.23
CA LEU A 158 8.86 -10.88 7.90
C LEU A 158 8.27 -9.47 7.94
N VAL A 159 8.99 -8.55 8.56
CA VAL A 159 8.63 -7.13 8.63
C VAL A 159 9.81 -6.28 8.18
N VAL A 160 9.52 -5.23 7.41
CA VAL A 160 10.52 -4.28 6.93
C VAL A 160 10.20 -2.87 7.41
N GLY A 161 11.23 -2.10 7.79
CA GLY A 161 11.10 -0.72 8.23
C GLY A 161 12.31 0.14 7.85
N PHE A 162 12.12 1.47 7.82
CA PHE A 162 13.20 2.41 7.47
C PHE A 162 14.30 2.51 8.53
N GLY A 163 14.02 2.06 9.75
CA GLY A 163 14.89 2.30 10.89
C GLY A 163 14.58 3.65 11.53
N GLN A 164 15.37 4.01 12.55
CA GLN A 164 15.10 5.21 13.32
C GLN A 164 15.49 6.48 12.56
N ARG A 165 14.73 7.56 12.78
CA ARG A 165 15.10 8.91 12.31
C ARG A 165 15.97 9.62 13.35
N ASN A 166 17.03 10.27 12.92
CA ASN A 166 17.92 11.09 13.77
C ASN A 166 17.36 12.52 13.95
N GLY A 167 16.09 12.63 14.34
CA GLY A 167 15.35 13.89 14.24
C GLY A 167 15.10 14.30 12.77
N GLY A 168 14.05 15.10 12.55
CA GLY A 168 13.71 15.61 11.21
C GLY A 168 12.86 14.66 10.34
N PRO A 169 12.85 14.86 9.01
CA PRO A 169 11.98 14.14 8.07
C PRO A 169 12.43 12.68 7.87
N TRP A 170 11.51 11.81 7.43
CA TRP A 170 11.82 10.40 7.10
C TRP A 170 12.94 10.20 6.07
N SER A 171 13.27 11.22 5.29
CA SER A 171 14.44 11.17 4.42
C SER A 171 15.77 11.02 5.17
N SER A 172 15.82 11.36 6.46
CA SER A 172 16.98 11.21 7.35
C SER A 172 17.11 9.81 7.97
N ALA A 173 16.08 8.96 7.88
CA ALA A 173 16.12 7.63 8.47
C ALA A 173 17.27 6.78 7.90
N GLN A 174 17.91 6.04 8.79
CA GLN A 174 19.05 5.17 8.53
C GLN A 174 18.84 3.81 9.18
N ASP A 175 19.70 2.86 8.81
CA ASP A 175 19.66 1.50 9.33
C ASP A 175 18.30 0.79 9.10
N GLY A 176 17.80 0.89 7.86
CA GLY A 176 16.62 0.14 7.46
C GLY A 176 16.85 -1.37 7.54
N PHE A 177 15.76 -2.11 7.69
CA PHE A 177 15.86 -3.47 8.20
C PHE A 177 14.82 -4.45 7.70
N VAL A 178 15.17 -5.73 7.84
CA VAL A 178 14.23 -6.85 7.79
C VAL A 178 14.36 -7.64 9.10
N VAL A 179 13.23 -7.97 9.70
CA VAL A 179 13.14 -8.76 10.93
C VAL A 179 12.15 -9.90 10.74
N ASP A 180 12.46 -11.07 11.30
CA ASP A 180 11.47 -12.11 11.57
C ASP A 180 10.74 -11.72 12.87
N ALA A 181 9.53 -11.19 12.74
CA ALA A 181 8.71 -10.76 13.87
C ALA A 181 8.18 -11.92 14.72
N THR A 182 8.13 -13.15 14.18
CA THR A 182 7.75 -14.34 14.95
C THR A 182 8.84 -14.70 15.95
N ARG A 183 10.11 -14.58 15.54
CA ARG A 183 11.28 -14.95 16.36
C ARG A 183 11.97 -13.76 17.05
N GLY A 184 11.67 -12.53 16.62
CA GLY A 184 12.38 -11.32 17.05
C GLY A 184 13.79 -11.21 16.46
N GLU A 185 14.08 -11.92 15.38
CA GLU A 185 15.42 -12.01 14.80
C GLU A 185 15.63 -10.99 13.69
N ARG A 186 16.69 -10.19 13.80
CA ARG A 186 17.10 -9.22 12.77
C ARG A 186 17.82 -9.95 11.64
N LEU A 187 17.19 -10.02 10.46
CA LEU A 187 17.74 -10.72 9.29
C LEU A 187 18.61 -9.81 8.41
N ALA A 188 18.34 -8.51 8.40
CA ALA A 188 19.09 -7.53 7.60
C ALA A 188 19.11 -6.15 8.27
N SER A 189 20.18 -5.40 8.03
CA SER A 189 20.41 -4.04 8.54
C SER A 189 21.08 -3.17 7.48
N GLY A 190 21.14 -1.86 7.72
CA GLY A 190 21.79 -0.92 6.79
C GLY A 190 21.06 -0.66 5.47
N LEU A 191 19.82 -1.17 5.31
CA LEU A 191 19.04 -0.98 4.08
C LEU A 191 18.60 0.48 3.93
N ARG A 192 18.54 0.99 2.70
CA ARG A 192 18.26 2.41 2.44
C ARG A 192 16.78 2.64 2.10
N HIS A 193 15.99 2.90 3.13
CA HIS A 193 14.53 3.09 3.04
C HIS A 193 13.81 1.88 2.41
N PRO A 194 13.95 0.68 3.01
CA PRO A 194 13.31 -0.50 2.47
C PRO A 194 11.78 -0.41 2.66
N HIS A 195 11.01 -0.53 1.58
CA HIS A 195 9.55 -0.24 1.60
C HIS A 195 8.67 -1.48 1.44
N SER A 196 8.87 -2.25 0.38
CA SER A 196 8.09 -3.46 0.10
C SER A 196 9.04 -4.65 0.04
N LEU A 197 8.55 -5.84 0.37
CA LEU A 197 9.33 -7.06 0.35
C LEU A 197 8.51 -8.23 -0.22
N THR A 198 9.21 -9.17 -0.85
CA THR A 198 8.66 -10.45 -1.34
C THR A 198 9.75 -11.52 -1.27
N LEU A 199 9.39 -12.75 -1.57
CA LEU A 199 10.34 -13.86 -1.75
C LEU A 199 10.56 -14.15 -3.23
N VAL A 200 11.81 -14.46 -3.60
CA VAL A 200 12.20 -15.04 -4.89
C VAL A 200 13.10 -16.23 -4.58
N ASP A 201 12.66 -17.45 -4.87
CA ASP A 201 13.40 -18.69 -4.57
C ASP A 201 13.94 -18.72 -3.13
N GLU A 202 13.06 -18.45 -2.14
CA GLU A 202 13.36 -18.32 -0.70
C GLU A 202 14.24 -17.13 -0.29
N GLN A 203 14.77 -16.36 -1.24
CA GLN A 203 15.56 -15.17 -0.96
C GLN A 203 14.64 -13.98 -0.67
N ILE A 204 15.01 -13.18 0.35
CA ILE A 204 14.28 -11.96 0.69
C ILE A 204 14.69 -10.88 -0.30
N VAL A 205 13.72 -10.36 -1.03
CA VAL A 205 13.91 -9.27 -1.99
C VAL A 205 13.12 -8.07 -1.51
N CYS A 206 13.74 -6.89 -1.48
CA CYS A 206 13.09 -5.66 -1.01
C CYS A 206 13.32 -4.47 -1.93
N CYS A 207 12.36 -3.55 -1.96
CA CYS A 207 12.51 -2.24 -2.59
C CYS A 207 13.47 -1.37 -1.75
N GLU A 208 14.64 -1.01 -2.26
CA GLU A 208 15.54 -0.01 -1.65
C GLU A 208 15.22 1.39 -2.21
N SER A 209 14.20 2.00 -1.64
CA SER A 209 13.50 3.15 -2.24
C SER A 209 14.33 4.42 -2.34
N ARG A 210 15.28 4.63 -1.42
CA ARG A 210 16.16 5.80 -1.46
C ARG A 210 17.10 5.78 -2.67
N GLY A 211 17.48 4.59 -3.12
CA GLY A 211 18.41 4.40 -4.22
C GLY A 211 17.75 3.92 -5.51
N TRP A 212 16.41 4.00 -5.60
CA TRP A 212 15.59 3.59 -6.75
C TRP A 212 15.98 2.19 -7.26
N ALA A 213 15.98 1.25 -6.33
CA ALA A 213 16.53 -0.07 -6.56
C ALA A 213 15.69 -1.17 -5.94
N VAL A 214 15.94 -2.39 -6.40
CA VAL A 214 15.62 -3.61 -5.68
C VAL A 214 16.91 -4.19 -5.11
N GLN A 215 16.84 -4.73 -3.90
CA GLN A 215 17.93 -5.37 -3.18
C GLN A 215 17.52 -6.77 -2.76
N VAL A 216 18.31 -7.77 -3.14
CA VAL A 216 18.30 -9.10 -2.52
C VAL A 216 19.06 -9.01 -1.21
N VAL A 217 18.47 -9.37 -0.08
CA VAL A 217 19.14 -9.32 1.22
C VAL A 217 20.41 -10.17 1.19
N GLY A 218 21.56 -9.55 1.49
CA GLY A 218 22.87 -10.19 1.45
C GLY A 218 23.44 -10.44 0.04
N GLY A 219 22.76 -9.97 -1.01
CA GLY A 219 23.11 -10.28 -2.40
C GLY A 219 23.07 -9.09 -3.35
N GLN A 220 22.61 -9.34 -4.57
CA GLN A 220 22.62 -8.39 -5.67
C GLN A 220 21.69 -7.19 -5.43
N ARG A 221 22.12 -6.04 -5.97
CA ARG A 221 21.35 -4.80 -6.05
C ARG A 221 21.11 -4.42 -7.50
N VAL A 222 19.88 -4.04 -7.83
CA VAL A 222 19.50 -3.56 -9.15
C VAL A 222 18.91 -2.18 -9.04
N GLY A 223 19.69 -1.17 -9.42
CA GLY A 223 19.29 0.23 -9.40
C GLY A 223 18.83 0.76 -10.76
N GLY A 224 18.64 2.08 -10.83
CA GLY A 224 18.23 2.76 -12.07
C GLY A 224 16.73 2.61 -12.39
N LEU A 225 15.92 2.22 -11.41
CA LEU A 225 14.48 2.14 -11.59
C LEU A 225 13.87 3.55 -11.70
N ALA A 226 12.68 3.61 -12.30
CA ALA A 226 12.09 4.85 -12.78
C ALA A 226 11.66 5.85 -11.68
N GLY A 227 11.82 5.54 -10.39
CA GLY A 227 11.48 6.43 -9.28
C GLY A 227 11.54 5.73 -7.92
N TYR A 228 10.84 6.31 -6.94
CA TYR A 228 10.78 5.76 -5.58
C TYR A 228 10.07 4.40 -5.59
N THR A 229 10.81 3.32 -5.34
CA THR A 229 10.33 1.94 -5.47
C THR A 229 9.41 1.55 -4.32
N ARG A 230 8.28 0.93 -4.62
CA ARG A 230 7.31 0.40 -3.65
C ARG A 230 6.25 -0.42 -4.37
N GLY A 231 5.66 -1.37 -3.65
CA GLY A 231 4.89 -2.43 -4.24
C GLY A 231 5.84 -3.40 -4.96
N LEU A 232 5.79 -4.66 -4.54
CA LEU A 232 6.72 -5.68 -5.02
C LEU A 232 5.97 -7.00 -5.04
N CYS A 233 5.95 -7.68 -6.20
CA CYS A 233 5.35 -9.01 -6.29
C CYS A 233 6.03 -9.85 -7.36
N VAL A 234 5.84 -11.17 -7.27
CA VAL A 234 6.34 -12.14 -8.23
C VAL A 234 5.17 -12.76 -8.99
N VAL A 235 5.30 -12.88 -10.30
CA VAL A 235 4.40 -13.65 -11.17
C VAL A 235 5.23 -14.55 -12.06
N GLY A 236 5.10 -15.87 -11.90
CA GLY A 236 5.95 -16.81 -12.63
C GLY A 236 7.43 -16.61 -12.31
N ARG A 237 8.25 -16.31 -13.33
CA ARG A 237 9.71 -16.04 -13.22
C ARG A 237 10.04 -14.55 -13.34
N GLU A 238 9.08 -13.70 -13.05
CA GLU A 238 9.18 -12.27 -13.23
C GLU A 238 8.88 -11.55 -11.91
N LEU A 239 9.70 -10.56 -11.60
CA LEU A 239 9.55 -9.67 -10.47
C LEU A 239 9.00 -8.33 -10.97
N PHE A 240 7.92 -7.86 -10.36
CA PHE A 240 7.29 -6.59 -10.68
C PHE A 240 7.50 -5.59 -9.55
N VAL A 241 7.96 -4.39 -9.90
CA VAL A 241 8.31 -3.33 -8.97
C VAL A 241 7.54 -2.07 -9.32
N GLY A 242 6.71 -1.57 -8.41
CA GLY A 242 6.09 -0.27 -8.58
C GLY A 242 7.09 0.85 -8.30
N THR A 243 6.98 1.95 -9.04
CA THR A 243 7.72 3.19 -8.76
C THR A 243 6.77 4.36 -8.68
N SER A 244 7.26 5.44 -8.07
CA SER A 244 6.45 6.65 -7.87
C SER A 244 7.23 7.91 -8.10
N VAL A 245 6.49 8.95 -8.45
CA VAL A 245 7.03 10.31 -8.58
C VAL A 245 7.47 10.78 -7.20
N GLY A 246 8.67 11.35 -7.11
CA GLY A 246 9.16 11.93 -5.87
C GLY A 246 8.23 13.03 -5.37
N ARG A 247 8.07 13.10 -4.05
CA ARG A 247 7.24 14.13 -3.40
C ARG A 247 8.12 15.29 -2.96
N ARG A 248 7.54 16.50 -3.01
CA ARG A 248 8.09 17.68 -2.32
C ARG A 248 7.62 17.77 -0.86
N ILE A 249 6.44 17.21 -0.57
CA ILE A 249 5.80 17.25 0.75
C ILE A 249 5.23 15.87 1.06
N SER A 250 5.54 15.33 2.24
CA SER A 250 4.90 14.09 2.70
C SER A 250 3.55 14.40 3.36
N ARG A 251 2.47 13.77 2.88
CA ARG A 251 1.11 13.96 3.44
C ARG A 251 0.88 13.23 4.76
N SER A 252 1.60 12.14 5.04
CA SER A 252 1.45 11.39 6.29
C SER A 252 1.97 12.19 7.49
N THR A 253 3.03 12.98 7.30
CA THR A 253 3.66 13.75 8.38
C THR A 253 3.37 15.24 8.34
N GLY A 254 2.85 15.79 7.24
CA GLY A 254 2.57 17.22 7.08
C GLY A 254 3.81 18.12 7.03
N HIS A 255 5.01 17.54 7.06
CA HIS A 255 6.26 18.29 7.02
C HIS A 255 6.67 18.54 5.56
N SER A 256 6.84 19.81 5.20
CA SER A 256 7.36 20.21 3.90
C SER A 256 8.89 20.10 3.91
N ALA A 257 9.47 19.41 2.92
CA ALA A 257 10.82 19.81 2.52
C ALA A 257 10.65 21.23 1.97
N GLY A 258 11.38 22.20 2.50
CA GLY A 258 11.14 23.62 2.23
C GLY A 258 11.03 23.97 0.74
N PRO A 259 10.57 25.19 0.42
CA PRO A 259 10.32 25.63 -0.96
C PRO A 259 11.55 25.60 -1.90
N THR A 260 12.74 25.26 -1.42
CA THR A 260 13.97 25.20 -2.22
C THR A 260 14.37 23.79 -2.64
N VAL A 261 13.71 22.73 -2.17
CA VAL A 261 14.05 21.35 -2.57
C VAL A 261 13.23 20.97 -3.82
N PRO A 262 13.85 20.77 -5.00
CA PRO A 262 13.13 20.28 -6.17
C PRO A 262 12.50 18.91 -5.84
N ALA A 263 11.30 18.67 -6.37
CA ALA A 263 10.69 17.35 -6.25
C ALA A 263 11.66 16.32 -6.85
N THR A 264 11.95 15.26 -6.10
CA THR A 264 12.88 14.23 -6.59
C THR A 264 12.33 13.69 -7.90
N PRO A 265 13.13 13.65 -8.99
CA PRO A 265 12.65 13.13 -10.26
C PRO A 265 12.19 11.67 -10.07
N GLY A 266 11.17 11.28 -10.83
CA GLY A 266 10.62 9.94 -10.77
C GLY A 266 9.34 9.83 -11.60
N ARG A 267 8.99 8.61 -11.98
CA ARG A 267 7.81 8.26 -12.76
C ARG A 267 6.96 7.27 -11.97
N CYS A 268 5.65 7.40 -12.13
CA CYS A 268 4.71 6.39 -11.66
C CYS A 268 4.69 5.26 -12.71
N ALA A 269 5.36 4.16 -12.45
CA ALA A 269 5.55 3.10 -13.42
C ALA A 269 5.62 1.73 -12.74
N ILE A 270 5.48 0.65 -13.52
CA ILE A 270 5.80 -0.70 -13.08
C ILE A 270 6.97 -1.21 -13.92
N SER A 271 8.03 -1.64 -13.25
CA SER A 271 9.18 -2.28 -13.89
C SER A 271 9.09 -3.79 -13.75
N ARG A 272 9.31 -4.51 -14.86
CA ARG A 272 9.42 -5.97 -14.91
C ARG A 272 10.88 -6.39 -14.95
N LEU A 273 11.28 -7.27 -14.04
CA LEU A 273 12.63 -7.80 -13.94
C LEU A 273 12.59 -9.33 -14.03
N SER A 274 13.59 -9.94 -14.67
CA SER A 274 13.81 -11.40 -14.60
C SER A 274 14.20 -11.80 -13.18
N THR A 275 13.62 -12.87 -12.61
CA THR A 275 14.05 -13.36 -11.28
C THR A 275 15.41 -14.06 -11.31
N GLU A 276 15.86 -14.55 -12.46
CA GLU A 276 17.15 -15.25 -12.60
C GLU A 276 18.33 -14.28 -12.54
N ARG A 277 18.21 -13.13 -13.21
CA ARG A 277 19.31 -12.16 -13.38
C ARG A 277 19.07 -10.84 -12.64
N PHE A 278 17.86 -10.65 -12.13
CA PHE A 278 17.34 -9.35 -11.71
C PHE A 278 17.50 -8.25 -12.77
N ALA A 279 17.57 -8.61 -14.06
CA ALA A 279 17.73 -7.65 -15.15
C ALA A 279 16.40 -6.95 -15.44
N LEU A 280 16.42 -5.63 -15.62
CA LEU A 280 15.26 -4.85 -16.05
C LEU A 280 14.93 -5.20 -17.50
N GLU A 281 13.71 -5.70 -17.73
CA GLU A 281 13.23 -6.10 -19.05
C GLU A 281 12.30 -5.06 -19.66
N GLU A 282 11.41 -4.50 -18.85
CA GLU A 282 10.38 -3.57 -19.31
C GLU A 282 10.04 -2.54 -18.23
N THR A 283 9.57 -1.36 -18.64
CA THR A 283 8.97 -0.37 -17.74
C THR A 283 7.69 0.17 -18.37
N ILE A 284 6.59 -0.01 -17.66
CA ILE A 284 5.24 0.37 -18.07
C ILE A 284 4.89 1.69 -17.37
N ASP A 285 4.72 2.77 -18.14
CA ASP A 285 4.38 4.08 -17.60
C ASP A 285 2.90 4.15 -17.20
N LEU A 286 2.65 4.43 -15.91
CA LEU A 286 1.32 4.60 -15.33
C LEU A 286 1.04 6.04 -14.88
N GLY A 287 1.86 7.01 -15.30
CA GLY A 287 1.75 8.43 -14.94
C GLY A 287 0.42 9.07 -15.32
N ALA A 288 -0.27 8.55 -16.33
CA ALA A 288 -1.61 8.99 -16.70
C ALA A 288 -2.67 8.64 -15.62
N TYR A 289 -2.47 7.51 -14.92
CA TYR A 289 -3.44 6.95 -13.99
C TYR A 289 -3.24 7.48 -12.57
N GLY A 290 -1.99 7.57 -12.13
CA GLY A 290 -1.62 8.01 -10.80
C GLY A 290 -0.24 8.62 -10.75
N ARG A 291 0.13 9.13 -9.58
CA ARG A 291 1.50 9.57 -9.30
C ARG A 291 2.28 8.57 -8.47
N GLU A 292 1.55 7.63 -7.88
CA GLU A 292 1.93 7.00 -6.64
C GLU A 292 1.31 5.61 -6.49
N ILE A 293 1.96 4.60 -7.07
CA ILE A 293 1.69 3.19 -6.75
C ILE A 293 2.07 2.94 -5.31
N TYR A 294 1.32 2.12 -4.58
CA TYR A 294 1.66 1.80 -3.20
C TYR A 294 1.99 0.32 -3.01
N ASP A 295 1.13 -0.57 -3.51
CA ASP A 295 1.26 -2.01 -3.34
C ASP A 295 0.89 -2.76 -4.63
N LEU A 296 1.41 -3.98 -4.76
CA LEU A 296 1.18 -4.89 -5.88
C LEU A 296 0.75 -6.25 -5.35
N LEU A 297 -0.38 -6.77 -5.84
CA LEU A 297 -0.92 -8.06 -5.41
C LEU A 297 -1.21 -8.95 -6.62
N PRO A 298 -0.52 -10.09 -6.77
CA PRO A 298 -0.82 -11.05 -7.83
C PRO A 298 -2.16 -11.73 -7.54
N LEU A 299 -3.01 -11.81 -8.55
CA LEU A 299 -4.36 -12.38 -8.45
C LEU A 299 -4.73 -13.22 -9.67
N GLU A 300 -5.57 -14.21 -9.41
CA GLU A 300 -6.24 -15.00 -10.42
C GLU A 300 -7.75 -14.78 -10.37
N ARG A 301 -8.43 -15.15 -11.46
CA ARG A 301 -9.90 -15.18 -11.60
C ARG A 301 -10.55 -13.80 -11.44
N VAL A 302 -10.01 -12.80 -12.14
CA VAL A 302 -10.50 -11.41 -12.12
C VAL A 302 -11.43 -11.07 -13.31
N GLY A 303 -11.86 -12.06 -14.10
CA GLY A 303 -12.59 -11.85 -15.35
C GLY A 303 -13.95 -11.16 -15.21
N SER A 304 -14.58 -11.27 -14.03
CA SER A 304 -15.87 -10.65 -13.70
C SER A 304 -15.73 -9.32 -12.95
N TRP A 305 -14.51 -8.79 -12.81
CA TRP A 305 -14.30 -7.52 -12.12
C TRP A 305 -14.74 -6.33 -12.99
N PRO A 306 -15.17 -5.22 -12.36
CA PRO A 306 -15.61 -4.03 -13.07
C PRO A 306 -14.40 -3.25 -13.62
N LEU A 307 -13.83 -3.72 -14.73
CA LEU A 307 -12.66 -3.12 -15.38
C LEU A 307 -13.08 -2.11 -16.46
N VAL A 308 -12.40 -0.96 -16.52
CA VAL A 308 -12.59 0.06 -17.56
C VAL A 308 -11.23 0.49 -18.14
N SER A 309 -11.17 0.72 -19.45
CA SER A 309 -9.92 1.16 -20.12
C SER A 309 -9.58 2.63 -19.84
N ARG A 310 -10.58 3.46 -19.52
CA ARG A 310 -10.40 4.88 -19.21
C ARG A 310 -11.50 5.40 -18.29
N ILE A 311 -11.16 6.36 -17.44
CA ILE A 311 -12.14 7.15 -16.68
C ILE A 311 -12.55 8.35 -17.53
N THR A 312 -13.84 8.49 -17.79
CA THR A 312 -14.38 9.60 -18.57
C THR A 312 -14.62 10.83 -17.68
N PRO A 313 -14.67 12.07 -18.24
CA PRO A 313 -15.08 13.26 -17.48
C PRO A 313 -16.40 13.10 -16.71
N ARG A 314 -17.32 12.27 -17.23
CA ARG A 314 -18.60 11.97 -16.57
C ARG A 314 -18.40 11.16 -15.28
N ASP A 315 -17.45 10.24 -15.26
CA ASP A 315 -17.13 9.44 -14.07
C ASP A 315 -16.51 10.30 -12.97
N TRP A 316 -15.65 11.25 -13.34
CA TRP A 316 -15.12 12.27 -12.44
C TRP A 316 -16.23 13.09 -11.78
N LEU A 317 -17.14 13.61 -12.60
CA LEU A 317 -18.26 14.42 -12.11
C LEU A 317 -19.15 13.61 -11.16
N ARG A 318 -19.48 12.36 -11.50
CA ARG A 318 -20.25 11.46 -10.63
C ARG A 318 -19.56 11.23 -9.29
N ALA A 319 -18.26 10.97 -9.30
CA ALA A 319 -17.48 10.78 -8.07
C ALA A 319 -17.44 12.05 -7.20
N ALA A 320 -17.27 13.22 -7.82
CA ALA A 320 -17.27 14.51 -7.12
C ALA A 320 -18.64 14.84 -6.50
N ILE A 321 -19.74 14.59 -7.23
CA ILE A 321 -21.11 14.78 -6.72
C ILE A 321 -21.37 13.83 -5.54
N ALA A 322 -20.99 12.55 -5.65
CA ALA A 322 -21.16 11.58 -4.57
C ALA A 322 -20.40 11.99 -3.30
N ASP A 323 -19.17 12.49 -3.45
CA ASP A 323 -18.35 12.98 -2.33
C ASP A 323 -18.97 14.23 -1.68
N ALA A 324 -19.45 15.19 -2.49
CA ALA A 324 -20.14 16.38 -2.01
C ALA A 324 -21.44 16.07 -1.26
N ALA A 325 -22.26 15.16 -1.80
CA ALA A 325 -23.50 14.72 -1.18
C ALA A 325 -23.24 14.05 0.18
N TRP A 326 -22.19 13.21 0.27
CA TRP A 326 -21.77 12.59 1.51
C TRP A 326 -21.31 13.62 2.56
N MET A 327 -20.47 14.58 2.15
CA MET A 327 -20.01 15.66 3.04
C MET A 327 -21.17 16.47 3.60
N LEU A 328 -22.19 16.74 2.78
CA LEU A 328 -23.41 17.44 3.21
C LEU A 328 -24.21 16.61 4.21
N ALA A 329 -24.46 15.32 3.92
CA ALA A 329 -25.19 14.43 4.82
C ALA A 329 -24.56 14.38 6.23
N ARG A 330 -23.23 14.24 6.29
CA ARG A 330 -22.49 14.22 7.55
C ARG A 330 -22.59 15.53 8.34
N ARG A 331 -22.54 16.69 7.65
CA ARG A 331 -22.75 18.00 8.30
C ARG A 331 -24.13 18.13 8.91
N LEU A 332 -25.12 17.45 8.33
CA LEU A 332 -26.49 17.42 8.81
C LEU A 332 -26.75 16.34 9.87
N GLY A 333 -25.70 15.64 10.35
CA GLY A 333 -25.85 14.54 11.31
C GLY A 333 -26.55 13.30 10.74
N LYS A 334 -26.75 13.24 9.43
CA LYS A 334 -27.29 12.07 8.74
C LYS A 334 -26.11 11.21 8.31
N ASP A 335 -25.88 10.11 9.01
CA ASP A 335 -25.02 9.08 8.42
C ASP A 335 -25.79 8.49 7.23
N PRO A 336 -25.30 8.65 5.98
CA PRO A 336 -25.97 8.04 4.86
C PRO A 336 -25.87 6.54 5.07
N ALA A 337 -27.01 5.91 5.35
CA ALA A 337 -27.09 4.45 5.39
C ALA A 337 -26.45 3.90 4.11
N PRO A 338 -25.58 2.89 4.20
CA PRO A 338 -24.98 2.30 3.01
C PRO A 338 -26.12 1.92 2.06
N SER A 339 -26.08 2.43 0.84
CA SER A 339 -27.14 2.18 -0.13
C SER A 339 -27.26 0.68 -0.33
N ARG A 340 -28.34 0.07 0.18
CA ARG A 340 -28.70 -1.30 -0.17
C ARG A 340 -29.15 -1.25 -1.64
N ARG A 341 -28.26 -1.57 -2.56
CA ARG A 341 -28.55 -1.86 -3.96
C ARG A 341 -27.83 -3.12 -4.36
#